data_AF-A0A7Z0WGN9-F1
#
_entry.id   AF-A0A7Z0WGN9-F1
#
_cell.length_a   1.000
_cell.length_b   1.000
_cell.length_c   1.000
_cell.angle_alpha   90.00
_cell.angle_beta   90.00
_cell.angle_gamma   90.00
#
_symmetry.space_group_name_H-M   'P 1'
#
loop_
_entity.id
_entity.type
_entity.pdbx_description
1 polymer ?
#
loop_
_entity_poly.entity_id
_entity_poly.type
_entity_poly.pdbx_seq_one_letter_code
_entity_poly.pdbx_strand_id
1 'polypeptide(L)'
;MRWKISTGLLLVLALLIPASPASAQPESPRPNAAACEAPTFRDIREFLVDPDTATDLDIRILVNQMSSVARNESLTSLFQATQDLLRNGTAADLRDFVRTTWTTPWAVDLRIATVRTIADEVGPHVQAAANAALTAGTLDSYLTYLNHELHVARALDAGWPVTTFRDIREFLVDPDTATDLDIRILVNQMSSVARNESLTSLFQATQDLLRNGTAADLRDFVRTTWTTPWAVDLRIATVRTIADEVGPHVQAAADTALNAGTLDSYLTYLNSGLYAARYLDSCTP
;
A
#
# COMPACT_ATOMS: atom_id res chain seq x y z
N MET A 1 72.49 -21.94 49.53
CA MET A 1 71.77 -20.69 49.22
C MET A 1 70.29 -21.01 49.08
N ARG A 2 69.44 -20.42 49.91
CA ARG A 2 67.99 -20.62 49.95
C ARG A 2 67.29 -19.47 49.21
N TRP A 3 66.46 -19.77 48.23
CA TRP A 3 65.43 -18.85 47.73
C TRP A 3 64.34 -19.69 47.04
N LYS A 4 63.22 -19.96 47.73
CA LYS A 4 61.98 -19.18 47.88
C LYS A 4 61.01 -19.35 46.69
N ILE A 5 59.84 -19.84 47.06
CA ILE A 5 58.61 -20.09 46.29
C ILE A 5 57.93 -18.76 45.94
N SER A 6 57.34 -18.67 44.74
CA SER A 6 56.26 -17.75 44.41
C SER A 6 55.30 -18.49 43.45
N THR A 7 54.18 -19.01 43.93
CA THR A 7 52.88 -18.32 44.08
C THR A 7 52.30 -17.95 42.72
N GLY A 8 51.39 -18.80 42.26
CA GLY A 8 50.61 -18.60 41.04
C GLY A 8 49.70 -17.38 41.15
N LEU A 9 49.70 -16.60 40.09
CA LEU A 9 48.76 -15.52 39.84
C LEU A 9 47.71 -16.05 38.83
N LEU A 10 46.47 -16.20 39.28
CA LEU A 10 45.31 -16.40 38.39
C LEU A 10 45.04 -15.08 37.66
N LEU A 11 45.32 -15.05 36.36
CA LEU A 11 44.82 -14.01 35.45
C LEU A 11 43.39 -14.37 35.04
N VAL A 12 42.42 -13.69 35.65
CA VAL A 12 41.03 -13.66 35.14
C VAL A 12 41.01 -12.66 33.99
N LEU A 13 40.93 -13.16 32.75
CA LEU A 13 40.67 -12.34 31.56
C LEU A 13 39.18 -11.96 31.57
N ALA A 14 38.86 -10.74 32.01
CA ALA A 14 37.56 -10.13 31.77
C ALA A 14 37.51 -9.67 30.30
N LEU A 15 36.85 -10.43 29.44
CA LEU A 15 36.49 -10.02 28.09
C LEU A 15 35.43 -8.92 28.16
N LEU A 16 35.86 -7.65 28.15
CA LEU A 16 34.99 -6.53 27.80
C LEU A 16 34.63 -6.64 26.31
N ILE A 17 33.44 -7.17 26.01
CA ILE A 17 32.82 -7.01 24.70
C ILE A 17 32.36 -5.53 24.64
N PRO A 18 32.88 -4.70 23.73
CA PRO A 18 32.29 -3.38 23.51
C PRO A 18 30.86 -3.57 23.02
N ALA A 19 29.89 -3.15 23.81
CA ALA A 19 28.51 -3.01 23.36
C ALA A 19 28.56 -2.09 22.13
N SER A 20 28.24 -2.63 20.95
CA SER A 20 27.99 -1.83 19.77
C SER A 20 26.93 -0.79 20.15
N PRO A 21 27.13 0.51 19.85
CA PRO A 21 26.07 1.48 20.06
C PRO A 21 24.85 1.00 19.28
N ALA A 22 23.69 0.91 19.94
CA ALA A 22 22.41 0.85 19.28
C ALA A 22 22.39 2.00 18.29
N SER A 23 22.48 1.69 17.00
CA SER A 23 22.36 2.69 15.96
C SER A 23 20.94 3.20 16.06
N ALA A 24 20.76 4.41 16.61
CA ALA A 24 19.49 5.09 16.60
C ALA A 24 19.05 5.16 15.14
N GLN A 25 17.94 4.50 14.79
CA GLN A 25 17.31 4.73 13.51
C GLN A 25 17.08 6.24 13.38
N PRO A 26 17.42 6.87 12.25
CA PRO A 26 17.05 8.26 12.03
C PRO A 26 15.54 8.37 12.25
N GLU A 27 15.15 9.23 13.20
CA GLU A 27 13.75 9.51 13.48
C GLU A 27 13.12 9.95 12.16
N SER A 28 12.10 9.20 11.71
CA SER A 28 11.47 9.50 10.42
C SER A 28 10.92 10.93 10.47
N PRO A 29 11.09 11.74 9.41
CA PRO A 29 10.63 13.13 9.41
C PRO A 29 9.15 13.18 9.78
N ARG A 30 8.82 13.80 10.92
CA ARG A 30 7.43 13.94 11.34
C ARG A 30 6.69 14.82 10.33
N PRO A 31 5.51 14.41 9.84
CA PRO A 31 4.71 15.26 8.99
C PRO A 31 4.30 16.55 9.72
N ASN A 32 4.09 17.63 8.98
CA ASN A 32 3.43 18.81 9.53
C ASN A 32 1.93 18.53 9.76
N ALA A 33 1.32 19.19 10.74
CA ALA A 33 -0.07 18.93 11.14
C ALA A 33 -1.09 19.11 10.00
N ALA A 34 -0.85 20.04 9.06
CA ALA A 34 -1.70 20.25 7.90
C ALA A 34 -1.71 19.05 6.92
N ALA A 35 -0.63 18.28 6.88
CA ALA A 35 -0.57 17.11 6.01
C ALA A 35 -1.18 15.85 6.66
N CYS A 36 -1.49 15.90 7.95
CA CYS A 36 -2.19 14.86 8.70
C CYS A 36 -3.72 14.92 8.62
N GLU A 37 -4.27 15.98 8.01
CA GLU A 37 -5.69 16.32 8.11
C GLU A 37 -6.55 15.80 6.95
N ALA A 38 -6.04 14.89 6.10
CA ALA A 38 -6.83 14.38 4.98
C ALA A 38 -7.94 13.44 5.46
N PRO A 39 -9.23 13.78 5.26
CA PRO A 39 -10.33 12.89 5.60
C PRO A 39 -10.33 11.68 4.66
N THR A 40 -10.61 10.50 5.19
CA THR A 40 -10.92 9.32 4.39
C THR A 40 -12.32 9.48 3.81
N PHE A 41 -12.44 9.45 2.49
CA PHE A 41 -13.71 9.52 1.77
C PHE A 41 -14.31 8.13 1.63
N ARG A 42 -15.54 7.95 2.09
CA ARG A 42 -16.25 6.69 1.99
C ARG A 42 -16.71 6.45 0.55
N ASP A 43 -16.54 5.23 0.06
CA ASP A 43 -17.15 4.82 -1.19
C ASP A 43 -18.67 4.59 -0.99
N ILE A 44 -19.47 5.55 -1.46
CA ILE A 44 -20.93 5.47 -1.34
C ILE A 44 -21.56 4.33 -2.15
N ARG A 45 -20.81 3.71 -3.09
CA ARG A 45 -21.28 2.55 -3.86
C ARG A 45 -21.45 1.31 -3.01
N GLU A 46 -20.69 1.18 -1.91
CA GLU A 46 -20.69 0.01 -1.04
C GLU A 46 -22.03 -0.26 -0.36
N PHE A 47 -22.89 0.76 -0.24
CA PHE A 47 -24.18 0.65 0.44
C PHE A 47 -25.36 1.04 -0.45
N LEU A 48 -25.16 1.12 -1.76
CA LEU A 48 -26.28 1.30 -2.69
C LEU A 48 -27.17 0.05 -2.69
N VAL A 49 -28.47 0.29 -2.80
CA VAL A 49 -29.48 -0.76 -2.99
C VAL A 49 -30.04 -0.68 -4.40
N ASP A 50 -30.55 -1.80 -4.91
CA ASP A 50 -31.23 -1.83 -6.20
C ASP A 50 -32.51 -0.97 -6.15
N PRO A 51 -32.58 0.14 -6.92
CA PRO A 51 -33.71 1.04 -6.88
C PRO A 51 -34.97 0.49 -7.55
N ASP A 52 -34.96 -0.69 -8.15
CA ASP A 52 -36.16 -1.32 -8.71
C ASP A 52 -36.84 -2.28 -7.72
N THR A 53 -36.09 -2.79 -6.74
CA THR A 53 -36.58 -3.77 -5.77
C THR A 53 -36.76 -3.21 -4.36
N ALA A 54 -36.04 -2.14 -4.01
CA ALA A 54 -36.14 -1.48 -2.71
C ALA A 54 -37.51 -0.83 -2.48
N THR A 55 -37.95 -0.69 -1.22
CA THR A 55 -39.15 0.09 -0.89
C THR A 55 -38.88 1.60 -0.96
N ASP A 56 -39.93 2.43 -1.05
CA ASP A 56 -39.76 3.89 -1.01
C ASP A 56 -39.12 4.36 0.31
N LEU A 57 -39.36 3.63 1.40
CA LEU A 57 -38.73 3.90 2.69
C LEU A 57 -37.22 3.58 2.65
N ASP A 58 -36.83 2.44 2.08
CA ASP A 58 -35.42 2.05 1.94
C ASP A 58 -34.65 3.08 1.10
N ILE A 59 -35.24 3.53 0.00
CA ILE A 59 -34.67 4.56 -0.86
C ILE A 59 -34.51 5.88 -0.11
N ARG A 60 -35.51 6.28 0.69
CA ARG A 60 -35.41 7.49 1.51
C ARG A 60 -34.37 7.37 2.62
N ILE A 61 -34.21 6.19 3.23
CA ILE A 61 -33.14 5.92 4.19
C ILE A 61 -31.78 6.02 3.50
N LEU A 62 -31.62 5.42 2.32
CA LEU A 62 -30.37 5.49 1.55
C LEU A 62 -29.99 6.95 1.23
N VAL A 63 -30.91 7.76 0.72
CA VAL A 63 -30.63 9.18 0.43
C VAL A 63 -30.26 9.96 1.71
N ASN A 64 -30.89 9.66 2.86
CA ASN A 64 -30.48 10.24 4.14
C ASN A 64 -29.07 9.80 4.56
N GLN A 65 -28.70 8.54 4.34
CA GLN A 65 -27.35 8.03 4.61
C GLN A 65 -26.31 8.73 3.72
N MET A 66 -26.59 8.87 2.43
CA MET A 66 -25.74 9.64 1.50
C MET A 66 -25.59 11.10 1.94
N SER A 67 -26.68 11.74 2.39
CA SER A 67 -26.62 13.10 2.94
C SER A 67 -25.76 13.20 4.21
N SER A 68 -25.83 12.20 5.08
CA SER A 68 -25.00 12.13 6.28
C SER A 68 -23.51 11.97 5.95
N VAL A 69 -23.17 11.08 5.00
CA VAL A 69 -21.80 10.93 4.50
C VAL A 69 -21.31 12.26 3.91
N ALA A 70 -22.12 12.85 3.04
CA ALA A 70 -21.78 14.11 2.39
C ALA A 70 -21.51 15.25 3.38
N ARG A 71 -22.31 15.35 4.44
CA ARG A 71 -22.07 16.34 5.51
C ARG A 71 -20.75 16.08 6.24
N ASN A 72 -20.50 14.83 6.63
CA ASN A 72 -19.31 14.47 7.41
C ASN A 72 -18.02 14.68 6.61
N GLU A 73 -18.07 14.43 5.30
CA GLU A 73 -16.93 14.55 4.39
C GLU A 73 -16.86 15.92 3.69
N SER A 74 -17.71 16.88 4.10
CA SER A 74 -17.79 18.22 3.51
C SER A 74 -18.04 18.23 1.98
N LEU A 75 -18.74 17.21 1.47
CA LEU A 75 -19.17 17.07 0.07
C LEU A 75 -20.39 17.95 -0.17
N THR A 76 -20.14 19.21 -0.52
CA THR A 76 -21.16 20.26 -0.54
C THR A 76 -22.22 20.02 -1.61
N SER A 77 -21.81 19.64 -2.82
CA SER A 77 -22.70 19.42 -3.96
C SER A 77 -23.62 18.21 -3.71
N LEU A 78 -23.07 17.12 -3.19
CA LEU A 78 -23.82 15.91 -2.84
C LEU A 78 -24.77 16.17 -1.68
N PHE A 79 -24.32 16.91 -0.67
CA PHE A 79 -25.17 17.29 0.46
C PHE A 79 -26.37 18.13 0.02
N GLN A 80 -26.15 19.12 -0.86
CA GLN A 80 -27.24 19.94 -1.40
C GLN A 80 -28.22 19.10 -2.23
N ALA A 81 -27.72 18.30 -3.18
CA ALA A 81 -28.56 17.46 -4.03
C ALA A 81 -29.45 16.49 -3.22
N THR A 82 -28.87 15.83 -2.21
CA THR A 82 -29.63 14.91 -1.34
C THR A 82 -30.67 15.65 -0.49
N GLN A 83 -30.34 16.82 0.05
CA GLN A 83 -31.27 17.60 0.89
C GLN A 83 -32.46 18.16 0.09
N ASP A 84 -32.23 18.59 -1.14
CA ASP A 84 -33.30 19.09 -2.00
C ASP A 84 -34.28 17.97 -2.37
N LEU A 85 -33.78 16.78 -2.67
CA LEU A 85 -34.61 15.58 -2.90
C LEU A 85 -35.38 15.17 -1.64
N LEU A 86 -34.75 15.20 -0.46
CA LEU A 86 -35.41 14.80 0.79
C LEU A 86 -36.56 15.75 1.20
N ARG A 87 -36.47 17.02 0.81
CA ARG A 87 -37.46 18.06 1.10
C ARG A 87 -38.56 18.14 0.05
N ASN A 88 -38.19 18.07 -1.23
CA ASN A 88 -39.08 18.44 -2.33
C ASN A 88 -39.33 17.29 -3.32
N GLY A 89 -38.55 16.20 -3.25
CA GLY A 89 -38.61 15.10 -4.21
C GLY A 89 -39.76 14.12 -3.94
N THR A 90 -40.26 13.54 -5.02
CA THR A 90 -41.18 12.40 -5.02
C THR A 90 -40.42 11.07 -4.89
N ALA A 91 -41.12 9.98 -4.59
CA ALA A 91 -40.50 8.65 -4.55
C ALA A 91 -39.79 8.28 -5.87
N ALA A 92 -40.34 8.72 -7.02
CA ALA A 92 -39.72 8.54 -8.33
C ALA A 92 -38.39 9.32 -8.43
N ASP A 93 -38.38 10.59 -7.98
CA ASP A 93 -37.17 11.42 -8.02
C ASP A 93 -36.03 10.82 -7.17
N LEU A 94 -36.35 10.26 -5.99
CA LEU A 94 -35.34 9.62 -5.16
C LEU A 94 -34.80 8.34 -5.81
N ARG A 95 -35.64 7.54 -6.47
CA ARG A 95 -35.21 6.33 -7.20
C ARG A 95 -34.31 6.68 -8.38
N ASP A 96 -34.71 7.67 -9.17
CA ASP A 96 -33.91 8.17 -10.29
C ASP A 96 -32.57 8.71 -9.82
N PHE A 97 -32.55 9.37 -8.65
CA PHE A 97 -31.32 9.83 -8.05
C PHE A 97 -30.37 8.69 -7.70
N VAL A 98 -30.85 7.67 -6.96
CA VAL A 98 -30.08 6.48 -6.56
C VAL A 98 -29.61 5.68 -7.77
N ARG A 99 -30.39 5.65 -8.86
CA ARG A 99 -30.03 4.92 -10.07
C ARG A 99 -28.77 5.46 -10.72
N THR A 100 -28.67 6.78 -10.94
CA THR A 100 -27.55 7.36 -11.70
C THR A 100 -27.14 8.78 -11.32
N THR A 101 -28.07 9.60 -10.85
CA THR A 101 -27.86 11.05 -10.74
C THR A 101 -26.88 11.44 -9.64
N TRP A 102 -26.74 10.60 -8.60
CA TRP A 102 -25.83 10.84 -7.47
C TRP A 102 -24.35 10.96 -7.86
N THR A 103 -23.95 10.35 -8.98
CA THR A 103 -22.56 10.32 -9.45
C THR A 103 -22.01 11.71 -9.76
N THR A 104 -22.83 12.60 -10.34
CA THR A 104 -22.41 13.93 -10.77
C THR A 104 -22.04 14.85 -9.60
N PRO A 105 -22.91 15.10 -8.61
CA PRO A 105 -22.55 15.96 -7.48
C PRO A 105 -21.39 15.37 -6.66
N TRP A 106 -21.31 14.04 -6.54
CA TRP A 106 -20.18 13.41 -5.86
C TRP A 106 -18.85 13.59 -6.60
N ALA A 107 -18.83 13.38 -7.93
CA ALA A 107 -17.65 13.59 -8.75
C ALA A 107 -17.17 15.06 -8.69
N VAL A 108 -18.09 16.01 -8.66
CA VAL A 108 -17.76 17.43 -8.47
C VAL A 108 -17.06 17.66 -7.14
N ASP A 109 -17.61 17.14 -6.04
CA ASP A 109 -17.01 17.32 -4.71
C ASP A 109 -15.66 16.62 -4.57
N LEU A 110 -15.51 15.39 -5.07
CA LEU A 110 -14.24 14.67 -5.06
C LEU A 110 -13.16 15.36 -5.91
N ARG A 111 -13.54 15.91 -7.07
CA ARG A 111 -12.64 16.72 -7.89
C ARG A 111 -12.20 17.99 -7.15
N ILE A 112 -13.13 18.68 -6.49
CA ILE A 112 -12.80 19.87 -5.68
C ILE A 112 -11.86 19.49 -4.52
N ALA A 113 -12.15 18.40 -3.81
CA ALA A 113 -11.27 17.88 -2.76
C ALA A 113 -9.86 17.61 -3.31
N THR A 114 -9.76 16.97 -4.47
CA THR A 114 -8.48 16.73 -5.16
C THR A 114 -7.76 18.04 -5.48
N VAL A 115 -8.42 19.03 -6.07
CA VAL A 115 -7.79 20.34 -6.37
C VAL A 115 -7.32 21.06 -5.09
N ARG A 116 -8.07 20.96 -3.99
CA ARG A 116 -7.68 21.57 -2.71
C ARG A 116 -6.37 21.02 -2.15
N THR A 117 -6.04 19.76 -2.44
CA THR A 117 -4.78 19.16 -1.98
C THR A 117 -3.54 19.83 -2.58
N ILE A 118 -3.66 20.57 -3.69
CA ILE A 118 -2.58 21.26 -4.40
C ILE A 118 -2.71 22.79 -4.40
N ALA A 119 -3.57 23.33 -3.53
CA ALA A 119 -3.89 24.76 -3.53
C ALA A 119 -2.79 25.65 -2.92
N ASP A 120 -1.91 25.09 -2.07
CA ASP A 120 -0.80 25.77 -1.41
C ASP A 120 0.52 25.01 -1.65
N GLU A 121 1.69 25.60 -1.37
CA GLU A 121 3.04 25.03 -1.61
C GLU A 121 3.12 23.50 -1.37
N VAL A 122 2.91 22.72 -2.43
CA VAL A 122 2.94 21.27 -2.40
C VAL A 122 4.25 20.75 -2.94
N GLY A 123 4.69 19.63 -2.37
CA GLY A 123 5.81 18.90 -2.94
C GLY A 123 5.48 18.30 -4.32
N PRO A 124 6.53 17.99 -5.09
CA PRO A 124 6.39 17.52 -6.47
C PRO A 124 5.60 16.21 -6.59
N HIS A 125 5.65 15.31 -5.60
CA HIS A 125 4.94 14.05 -5.64
C HIS A 125 3.43 14.25 -5.44
N VAL A 126 3.01 15.11 -4.50
CA VAL A 126 1.58 15.42 -4.31
C VAL A 126 1.01 16.07 -5.56
N GLN A 127 1.76 17.00 -6.17
CA GLN A 127 1.35 17.64 -7.42
C GLN A 127 1.20 16.64 -8.56
N ALA A 128 2.16 15.72 -8.74
CA ALA A 128 2.12 14.71 -9.78
C ALA A 128 0.92 13.76 -9.62
N ALA A 129 0.70 13.24 -8.41
CA ALA A 129 -0.39 12.32 -8.12
C ALA A 129 -1.78 12.99 -8.27
N ALA A 130 -1.94 14.22 -7.80
CA ALA A 130 -3.20 14.98 -7.98
C ALA A 130 -3.51 15.18 -9.48
N ASN A 131 -2.51 15.58 -10.27
CA ASN A 131 -2.67 15.80 -11.70
C ASN A 131 -3.01 14.52 -12.46
N ALA A 132 -2.46 13.38 -12.05
CA ALA A 132 -2.83 12.07 -12.60
C ALA A 132 -4.32 11.76 -12.34
N ALA A 133 -4.79 11.94 -11.11
CA ALA A 133 -6.19 11.74 -10.75
C ALA A 133 -7.14 12.71 -11.48
N LEU A 134 -6.77 13.99 -11.58
CA LEU A 134 -7.52 15.01 -12.31
C LEU A 134 -7.60 14.74 -13.80
N THR A 135 -6.54 14.18 -14.39
CA THR A 135 -6.48 13.80 -15.81
C THR A 135 -7.33 12.56 -16.10
N ALA A 136 -7.29 11.56 -15.22
CA ALA A 136 -8.15 10.38 -15.35
C ALA A 136 -9.63 10.73 -15.21
N GLY A 137 -9.97 11.64 -14.28
CA GLY A 137 -11.30 12.25 -14.20
C GLY A 137 -12.43 11.30 -13.80
N THR A 138 -12.10 10.16 -13.17
CA THR A 138 -13.06 9.15 -12.74
C THR A 138 -13.27 9.18 -11.23
N LEU A 139 -14.42 8.70 -10.76
CA LEU A 139 -14.70 8.53 -9.32
C LEU A 139 -13.63 7.66 -8.65
N ASP A 140 -13.25 6.55 -9.30
CA ASP A 140 -12.23 5.63 -8.80
C ASP A 140 -10.88 6.30 -8.66
N SER A 141 -10.48 7.11 -9.64
CA SER A 141 -9.20 7.84 -9.59
C SER A 141 -9.20 8.88 -8.48
N TYR A 142 -10.30 9.61 -8.26
CA TYR A 142 -10.37 10.57 -7.16
C TYR A 142 -10.34 9.90 -5.79
N LEU A 143 -11.10 8.81 -5.60
CA LEU A 143 -11.08 8.07 -4.33
C LEU A 143 -9.71 7.44 -4.06
N THR A 144 -9.11 6.81 -5.07
CA THR A 144 -7.79 6.19 -4.96
C THR A 144 -6.74 7.24 -4.57
N TYR A 145 -6.81 8.41 -5.22
CA TYR A 145 -5.92 9.51 -4.88
C TYR A 145 -6.13 10.00 -3.45
N LEU A 146 -7.35 10.41 -3.10
CA LEU A 146 -7.65 11.04 -1.82
C LEU A 146 -7.42 10.12 -0.63
N ASN A 147 -7.72 8.83 -0.77
CA ASN A 147 -7.63 7.86 0.33
C ASN A 147 -6.28 7.15 0.42
N HIS A 148 -5.47 7.17 -0.62
CA HIS A 148 -4.22 6.39 -0.67
C HIS A 148 -3.06 7.17 -1.28
N GLU A 149 -3.14 7.55 -2.55
CA GLU A 149 -1.96 8.11 -3.25
C GLU A 149 -1.52 9.46 -2.69
N LEU A 150 -2.44 10.26 -2.15
CA LEU A 150 -2.13 11.50 -1.45
C LEU A 150 -1.16 11.25 -0.28
N HIS A 151 -1.37 10.19 0.49
CA HIS A 151 -0.54 9.85 1.65
C HIS A 151 0.82 9.30 1.21
N VAL A 152 0.83 8.46 0.16
CA VAL A 152 2.09 8.00 -0.46
C VAL A 152 2.90 9.20 -0.93
N ALA A 153 2.28 10.11 -1.67
CA ALA A 153 2.92 11.29 -2.22
C ALA A 153 3.47 12.22 -1.13
N ARG A 154 2.72 12.42 -0.03
CA ARG A 154 3.19 13.19 1.13
C ARG A 154 4.37 12.53 1.81
N ALA A 155 4.39 11.20 1.96
CA ALA A 155 5.54 10.48 2.50
C ALA A 155 6.79 10.66 1.63
N LEU A 156 6.62 10.60 0.31
CA LEU A 156 7.70 10.84 -0.66
C LEU A 156 8.22 12.28 -0.59
N ASP A 157 7.33 13.27 -0.56
CA ASP A 157 7.70 14.68 -0.42
C ASP A 157 8.39 14.98 0.92
N ALA A 158 8.06 14.22 1.97
CA ALA A 158 8.74 14.27 3.27
C ALA A 158 10.08 13.51 3.29
N GLY A 159 10.50 12.89 2.18
CA GLY A 159 11.78 12.18 2.05
C GLY A 159 11.83 10.82 2.74
N TRP A 160 10.68 10.18 2.96
CA TRP A 160 10.63 8.85 3.57
C TRP A 160 11.30 7.81 2.67
N PRO A 161 12.14 6.91 3.23
CA PRO A 161 12.87 5.94 2.42
C PRO A 161 11.90 4.95 1.76
N VAL A 162 11.95 4.86 0.43
CA VAL A 162 11.15 3.92 -0.35
C VAL A 162 11.98 2.67 -0.62
N THR A 163 11.49 1.55 -0.10
CA THR A 163 11.85 0.22 -0.58
C THR A 163 10.85 -0.19 -1.67
N THR A 164 11.35 -0.38 -2.89
CA THR A 164 10.53 -0.87 -4.00
C THR A 164 10.91 -2.32 -4.28
N PHE A 165 9.95 -3.22 -4.13
CA PHE A 165 10.02 -4.60 -4.62
C PHE A 165 9.70 -4.60 -6.10
N ARG A 166 10.59 -5.20 -6.90
CA ARG A 166 10.40 -5.32 -8.34
C ARG A 166 9.31 -6.35 -8.62
N ASP A 167 8.40 -6.01 -9.54
CA ASP A 167 7.49 -7.00 -10.08
C ASP A 167 8.25 -7.90 -11.07
N ILE A 168 8.42 -9.17 -10.70
CA ILE A 168 9.17 -10.14 -11.49
C ILE A 168 8.48 -10.43 -12.82
N ARG A 169 7.15 -10.25 -12.89
CA ARG A 169 6.35 -10.50 -14.09
C ARG A 169 6.71 -9.58 -15.25
N GLU A 170 7.18 -8.37 -14.95
CA GLU A 170 7.48 -7.35 -15.96
C GLU A 170 8.62 -7.74 -16.90
N PHE A 171 9.47 -8.68 -16.51
CA PHE A 171 10.63 -9.11 -17.31
C PHE A 171 10.61 -10.61 -17.62
N LEU A 172 9.50 -11.30 -17.40
CA LEU A 172 9.35 -12.69 -17.86
C LEU A 172 9.33 -12.74 -19.38
N VAL A 173 9.93 -13.79 -19.93
CA VAL A 173 9.87 -14.12 -21.35
C VAL A 173 8.91 -15.28 -21.56
N ASP A 174 8.33 -15.37 -22.76
CA ASP A 174 7.51 -16.53 -23.12
C ASP A 174 8.39 -17.80 -23.15
N PRO A 175 8.13 -18.76 -22.23
CA PRO A 175 8.95 -19.95 -22.12
C PRO A 175 8.71 -20.95 -23.22
N ASP A 176 7.82 -20.74 -24.19
CA ASP A 176 7.66 -21.66 -25.33
C ASP A 176 8.42 -21.16 -26.57
N THR A 177 8.76 -19.88 -26.62
CA THR A 177 9.49 -19.25 -27.75
C THR A 177 10.93 -18.87 -27.42
N ALA A 178 11.26 -18.68 -26.14
CA ALA A 178 12.61 -18.31 -25.70
C ALA A 178 13.63 -19.45 -25.87
N THR A 179 14.88 -19.09 -26.18
CA THR A 179 15.99 -20.06 -26.22
C THR A 179 16.38 -20.51 -24.82
N ASP A 180 17.05 -21.66 -24.70
CA ASP A 180 17.55 -22.14 -23.40
C ASP A 180 18.53 -21.15 -22.73
N LEU A 181 19.26 -20.38 -23.55
CA LEU A 181 20.14 -19.33 -23.06
C LEU A 181 19.34 -18.16 -22.48
N ASP A 182 18.28 -17.71 -23.15
CA ASP A 182 17.41 -16.64 -22.66
C ASP A 182 16.76 -17.01 -21.33
N ILE A 183 16.26 -18.25 -21.23
CA ILE A 183 15.68 -18.78 -19.99
C ILE A 183 16.72 -18.81 -18.86
N ARG A 184 17.94 -19.25 -19.15
CA ARG A 184 19.01 -19.28 -18.14
C ARG A 184 19.44 -17.87 -17.72
N ILE A 185 19.45 -16.91 -18.64
CA ILE A 185 19.70 -15.49 -18.33
C ILE A 185 18.58 -14.96 -17.43
N LEU A 186 17.31 -15.22 -17.75
CA LEU A 186 16.16 -14.81 -16.95
C LEU A 186 16.25 -15.36 -15.52
N VAL A 187 16.52 -16.65 -15.34
CA VAL A 187 16.64 -17.24 -14.00
C VAL A 187 17.82 -16.65 -13.21
N ASN A 188 18.94 -16.31 -13.87
CA ASN A 188 20.04 -15.58 -13.23
C ASN A 188 19.61 -14.15 -12.82
N GLN A 189 18.85 -13.46 -13.66
CA GLN A 189 18.31 -12.13 -13.34
C GLN A 189 17.35 -12.20 -12.14
N MET A 190 16.45 -13.18 -12.12
CA MET A 190 15.56 -13.44 -10.97
C MET A 190 16.36 -13.71 -9.69
N SER A 191 17.44 -14.51 -9.77
CA SER A 191 18.32 -14.76 -8.62
C SER A 191 19.01 -13.49 -8.11
N SER A 192 19.42 -12.61 -9.02
CA SER A 192 20.03 -11.31 -8.69
C SER A 192 19.03 -10.39 -7.99
N VAL A 193 17.81 -10.26 -8.54
CA VAL A 193 16.70 -9.51 -7.91
C VAL A 193 16.42 -10.05 -6.52
N ALA A 194 16.27 -11.38 -6.41
CA ALA A 194 15.97 -12.04 -5.14
C ALA A 194 17.04 -11.78 -4.08
N ARG A 195 18.32 -11.78 -4.46
CA ARG A 195 19.41 -11.44 -3.53
C ARG A 195 19.33 -9.99 -3.08
N ASN A 196 19.14 -9.06 -4.00
CA ASN A 196 19.14 -7.62 -3.69
C ASN A 196 17.95 -7.21 -2.82
N GLU A 197 16.80 -7.86 -3.02
CA GLU A 197 15.56 -7.63 -2.27
C GLU A 197 15.41 -8.56 -1.06
N SER A 198 16.45 -9.35 -0.74
CA SER A 198 16.44 -10.32 0.37
C SER A 198 15.30 -11.36 0.32
N LEU A 199 14.82 -11.69 -0.88
CA LEU A 199 13.82 -12.72 -1.18
C LEU A 199 14.48 -14.10 -1.10
N THR A 200 14.51 -14.65 0.11
CA THR A 200 15.33 -15.82 0.45
C THR A 200 14.85 -17.09 -0.27
N SER A 201 13.55 -17.33 -0.30
CA SER A 201 12.94 -18.52 -0.89
C SER A 201 13.14 -18.54 -2.39
N LEU A 202 12.95 -17.40 -3.06
CA LEU A 202 13.18 -17.25 -4.50
C LEU A 202 14.66 -17.35 -4.84
N PHE A 203 15.53 -16.76 -4.03
CA PHE A 203 16.98 -16.87 -4.23
C PHE A 203 17.44 -18.33 -4.14
N GLN A 204 16.94 -19.09 -3.17
CA GLN A 204 17.24 -20.52 -3.04
C GLN A 204 16.72 -21.32 -4.24
N ALA A 205 15.45 -21.15 -4.61
CA ALA A 205 14.84 -21.87 -5.73
C ALA A 205 15.60 -21.62 -7.05
N THR A 206 15.97 -20.37 -7.33
CA THR A 206 16.73 -20.01 -8.54
C THR A 206 18.15 -20.59 -8.51
N GLN A 207 18.84 -20.58 -7.37
CA GLN A 207 20.20 -21.13 -7.25
C GLN A 207 20.22 -22.65 -7.43
N ASP A 208 19.24 -23.37 -6.88
CA ASP A 208 19.14 -24.82 -7.02
C ASP A 208 18.91 -25.22 -8.48
N LEU A 209 18.04 -24.50 -9.19
CA LEU A 209 17.82 -24.68 -10.63
C LEU A 209 19.07 -24.37 -11.45
N LEU A 210 19.78 -23.29 -11.15
CA LEU A 210 20.98 -22.91 -11.91
C LEU A 210 22.14 -23.89 -11.75
N ARG A 211 22.20 -24.60 -10.61
CA ARG A 211 23.25 -25.58 -10.29
C ARG A 211 22.91 -26.99 -10.77
N ASN A 212 21.67 -27.42 -10.52
CA ASN A 212 21.27 -28.82 -10.65
C ASN A 212 20.17 -29.04 -11.70
N GLY A 213 19.51 -27.99 -12.17
CA GLY A 213 18.37 -28.08 -13.09
C GLY A 213 18.79 -28.31 -14.55
N THR A 214 17.91 -29.01 -15.27
CA THR A 214 17.95 -29.16 -16.71
C THR A 214 17.32 -27.96 -17.42
N ALA A 215 17.49 -27.85 -18.74
CA ALA A 215 16.80 -26.83 -19.55
C ALA A 215 15.27 -26.92 -19.43
N ALA A 216 14.72 -28.12 -19.28
CA ALA A 216 13.30 -28.33 -19.04
C ALA A 216 12.87 -27.78 -17.67
N ASP A 217 13.64 -28.05 -16.61
CA ASP A 217 13.33 -27.56 -15.26
C ASP A 217 13.33 -26.03 -15.18
N LEU A 218 14.31 -25.39 -15.84
CA LEU A 218 14.38 -23.93 -15.94
C LEU A 218 13.16 -23.35 -16.66
N ARG A 219 12.72 -24.00 -17.75
CA ARG A 219 11.57 -23.57 -18.56
C ARG A 219 10.26 -23.73 -17.79
N ASP A 220 10.08 -24.85 -17.11
CA ASP A 220 8.92 -25.11 -16.26
C ASP A 220 8.87 -24.12 -15.08
N PHE A 221 10.04 -23.79 -14.53
CA PHE A 221 10.14 -22.79 -13.47
C PHE A 221 9.65 -21.41 -13.93
N VAL A 222 10.14 -20.91 -15.07
CA VAL A 222 9.71 -19.62 -15.65
C VAL A 222 8.23 -19.64 -16.01
N ARG A 223 7.69 -20.80 -16.44
CA ARG A 223 6.29 -20.92 -16.80
C ARG A 223 5.35 -20.70 -15.61
N THR A 224 5.62 -21.33 -14.46
CA THR A 224 4.67 -21.25 -13.32
C THR A 224 5.30 -21.36 -11.92
N THR A 225 6.38 -22.11 -11.76
CA THR A 225 6.88 -22.50 -10.42
C THR A 225 7.46 -21.33 -9.62
N TRP A 226 7.94 -20.28 -10.29
CA TRP A 226 8.53 -19.10 -9.64
C TRP A 226 7.56 -18.36 -8.70
N THR A 227 6.25 -18.48 -8.93
CA THR A 227 5.20 -17.79 -8.17
C THR A 227 5.19 -18.16 -6.69
N THR A 228 5.41 -19.44 -6.38
CA THR A 228 5.33 -19.96 -5.01
C THR A 228 6.43 -19.40 -4.09
N PRO A 229 7.74 -19.53 -4.42
CA PRO A 229 8.78 -18.98 -3.56
C PRO A 229 8.71 -17.45 -3.46
N TRP A 230 8.30 -16.76 -4.53
CA TRP A 230 8.12 -15.31 -4.47
C TRP A 230 6.96 -14.89 -3.57
N ALA A 231 5.81 -15.56 -3.66
CA ALA A 231 4.66 -15.30 -2.78
C ALA A 231 5.02 -15.52 -1.30
N VAL A 232 5.83 -16.54 -1.00
CA VAL A 232 6.34 -16.78 0.37
C VAL A 232 7.19 -15.60 0.84
N ASP A 233 8.15 -15.15 0.03
CA ASP A 233 9.03 -14.05 0.42
C ASP A 233 8.27 -12.72 0.56
N LEU A 234 7.35 -12.40 -0.34
CA LEU A 234 6.51 -11.19 -0.24
C LEU A 234 5.62 -11.22 1.00
N ARG A 235 4.99 -12.37 1.30
CA ARG A 235 4.21 -12.54 2.53
C ARG A 235 5.07 -12.33 3.78
N ILE A 236 6.27 -12.90 3.81
CA ILE A 236 7.21 -12.71 4.92
C ILE A 236 7.61 -11.24 5.05
N ALA A 237 7.90 -10.57 3.93
CA ALA A 237 8.20 -9.15 3.91
C ALA A 237 7.04 -8.33 4.51
N THR A 238 5.79 -8.62 4.11
CA THR A 238 4.59 -8.00 4.69
C THR A 238 4.49 -8.25 6.19
N VAL A 239 4.62 -9.49 6.66
CA VAL A 239 4.57 -9.81 8.11
C VAL A 239 5.66 -9.07 8.89
N ARG A 240 6.86 -8.92 8.33
CA ARG A 240 7.95 -8.18 8.99
C ARG A 240 7.65 -6.70 9.18
N THR A 241 6.77 -6.11 8.37
CA THR A 241 6.42 -4.69 8.52
C THR A 241 5.59 -4.40 9.76
N ILE A 242 4.93 -5.42 10.33
CA ILE A 242 4.09 -5.33 11.54
C ILE A 242 4.75 -5.96 12.77
N ALA A 243 6.06 -6.22 12.70
CA ALA A 243 6.83 -6.67 13.85
C ALA A 243 7.23 -5.45 14.71
N ASP A 244 6.91 -5.51 16.02
CA ASP A 244 7.22 -4.53 17.08
C ASP A 244 6.55 -3.14 16.95
N GLU A 245 5.64 -2.83 17.90
CA GLU A 245 5.00 -1.51 18.11
C GLU A 245 4.60 -0.75 16.83
N VAL A 246 3.83 -1.41 15.97
CA VAL A 246 3.31 -0.79 14.74
C VAL A 246 2.02 -0.03 15.01
N GLY A 247 1.85 1.11 14.33
CA GLY A 247 0.62 1.88 14.45
C GLY A 247 -0.60 1.20 13.79
N PRO A 248 -1.81 1.63 14.15
CA PRO A 248 -3.04 0.96 13.73
C PRO A 248 -3.24 0.93 12.20
N HIS A 249 -2.76 1.94 11.48
CA HIS A 249 -2.90 1.99 10.02
C HIS A 249 -1.97 1.00 9.33
N VAL A 250 -0.71 0.86 9.78
CA VAL A 250 0.21 -0.15 9.24
C VAL A 250 -0.33 -1.56 9.50
N GLN A 251 -0.85 -1.81 10.70
CA GLN A 251 -1.50 -3.08 11.03
C GLN A 251 -2.67 -3.39 10.08
N ALA A 252 -3.62 -2.45 9.94
CA ALA A 252 -4.80 -2.64 9.11
C ALA A 252 -4.47 -2.85 7.61
N ALA A 253 -3.50 -2.09 7.09
CA ALA A 253 -3.06 -2.21 5.71
C ALA A 253 -2.34 -3.55 5.45
N ALA A 254 -1.49 -3.99 6.37
CA ALA A 254 -0.84 -5.30 6.28
C ALA A 254 -1.85 -6.44 6.34
N ASP A 255 -2.80 -6.39 7.28
CA ASP A 255 -3.85 -7.41 7.42
C ASP A 255 -4.71 -7.50 6.15
N THR A 256 -5.01 -6.37 5.52
CA THR A 256 -5.72 -6.35 4.22
C THR A 256 -4.95 -7.12 3.16
N ALA A 257 -3.64 -6.88 3.03
CA ALA A 257 -2.80 -7.59 2.06
C ALA A 257 -2.64 -9.08 2.40
N LEU A 258 -2.44 -9.41 3.67
CA LEU A 258 -2.32 -10.80 4.15
C LEU A 258 -3.60 -11.60 3.96
N ASN A 259 -4.77 -10.98 4.15
CA ASN A 259 -6.07 -11.62 3.94
C ASN A 259 -6.39 -11.81 2.45
N ALA A 260 -6.02 -10.86 1.59
CA ALA A 260 -6.17 -11.02 0.15
C ALA A 260 -5.28 -12.15 -0.39
N GLY A 261 -4.05 -12.27 0.13
CA GLY A 261 -3.18 -13.42 -0.14
C GLY A 261 -2.66 -13.50 -1.56
N THR A 262 -2.72 -12.42 -2.34
CA THR A 262 -2.29 -12.37 -3.75
C THR A 262 -0.97 -11.62 -3.91
N LEU A 263 -0.21 -11.97 -4.96
CA LEU A 263 1.04 -11.27 -5.31
C LEU A 263 0.82 -9.75 -5.47
N ASP A 264 -0.26 -9.36 -6.14
CA ASP A 264 -0.61 -7.95 -6.34
C ASP A 264 -0.86 -7.25 -5.01
N SER A 265 -1.64 -7.86 -4.11
CA SER A 265 -1.93 -7.25 -2.80
C SER A 265 -0.67 -7.07 -1.95
N TYR A 266 0.27 -8.02 -1.98
CA TYR A 266 1.55 -7.85 -1.28
C TYR A 266 2.42 -6.75 -1.89
N LEU A 267 2.55 -6.70 -3.22
CA LEU A 267 3.34 -5.68 -3.90
C LEU A 267 2.75 -4.28 -3.69
N THR A 268 1.44 -4.12 -3.84
CA THR A 268 0.76 -2.84 -3.59
C THR A 268 1.01 -2.38 -2.16
N TYR A 269 0.87 -3.27 -1.18
CA TYR A 269 1.18 -2.91 0.20
C TYR A 269 2.64 -2.52 0.39
N LEU A 270 3.60 -3.34 -0.04
CA LEU A 270 5.02 -3.09 0.19
C LEU A 270 5.56 -1.84 -0.54
N ASN A 271 5.04 -1.55 -1.74
CA ASN A 271 5.53 -0.48 -2.60
C ASN A 271 4.85 0.87 -2.40
N SER A 272 3.61 0.89 -1.88
CA SER A 272 2.87 2.14 -1.69
C SER A 272 2.05 2.14 -0.41
N GLY A 273 1.30 1.08 -0.12
CA GLY A 273 0.42 0.99 1.05
C GLY A 273 1.11 1.18 2.40
N LEU A 274 2.31 0.63 2.57
CA LEU A 274 3.13 0.75 3.79
C LEU A 274 3.49 2.21 4.06
N TYR A 275 3.81 2.99 3.03
CA TYR A 275 4.19 4.40 3.19
C TYR A 275 2.99 5.26 3.57
N ALA A 276 1.86 5.04 2.89
CA ALA A 276 0.60 5.68 3.24
C ALA A 276 0.20 5.38 4.69
N ALA A 277 0.32 4.12 5.09
CA ALA A 277 -0.05 3.69 6.43
C ALA A 277 0.88 4.26 7.52
N ARG A 278 2.20 4.20 7.33
CA ARG A 278 3.13 4.79 8.31
C ARG A 278 2.99 6.31 8.40
N TYR A 279 2.69 6.95 7.28
CA TYR A 279 2.39 8.37 7.25
C TYR A 279 1.18 8.69 8.13
N LEU A 280 0.08 7.92 8.00
CA LEU A 280 -1.11 8.06 8.83
C LEU A 280 -0.83 7.76 10.31
N ASP A 281 -0.04 6.75 10.64
CA ASP A 281 0.35 6.45 12.02
C ASP A 281 1.20 7.56 12.64
N SER A 282 2.06 8.22 11.85
CA SER A 282 2.83 9.38 12.31
C SER A 282 1.99 10.64 12.55
N CYS A 283 0.73 10.62 12.12
CA CYS A 283 -0.24 11.69 12.32
C CYS A 283 -1.09 11.52 13.59
N THR A 284 -1.07 10.34 14.20
CA THR A 284 -1.71 10.10 15.51
C THR A 284 -0.71 10.38 16.64
N PRO A 285 -1.08 11.20 17.65
CA PRO A 285 -0.19 11.58 18.76
C PRO A 285 0.12 10.45 19.75
#